data_AF-A0A2E9R5S8-F1
#
_entry.id   AF-A0A2E9R5S8-F1
#
_cell.length_a   1.000
_cell.length_b   1.000
_cell.length_c   1.000
_cell.angle_alpha   90.00
_cell.angle_beta   90.00
_cell.angle_gamma   90.00
#
_symmetry.space_group_name_H-M   'P 1'
#
loop_
_entity.id
_entity.type
_entity.pdbx_description
1 polymer ?
#
loop_
_entity_poly.entity_id
_entity_poly.type
_entity_poly.pdbx_seq_one_letter_code
_entity_poly.pdbx_strand_id
1 'polypeptide(L)'
;MGNKSLCLIRICSISILALVLWHCETPQSFPIQSKFCTSSNECAQGFTCQSRICTSITVTKEQTTTEQTTAEVQTEASPETDASTPPEAKQETLPETTPTETTPDAECKNNADCGNGELCINGKCGRCSKDADCPQGAKCLSSTCTAIECNDSSECKDGKVCIDYFCKDCTDDKQCAFKAEHICLNKRCAPYECKDNKDCNNSAACLQYRCAPCTDDFQCTGNGEVCDNGACIVKIKLKQDADGAYQWDDTNNPYARHCNEYFTKHTSNPTYVQATQNGVYWIQPSNTPFKTYCLMNDPQHGGGWTLTLKVNGAKDTFRYDKALWSNTATHQPDELGMQDEKEAKLLSYATVGFDEVLLLFRSPNSTSGTTHKIVVQKKGATSLHGLISDGTHKNFDKNRGRGPWKQVVGQGSIQTKCNREGFNAHGRSTPSYHHGVRIGIVGDDAKNCDYPDSRIGVGGIGDACGGKKSLSAGNSAERCNPDNGKKEIYSFVTVFVR
;
A
#
# COMPACT_ATOMS: atom_id res chain seq x y z
N MET A 1 -47.12 43.01 20.22
CA MET A 1 -47.58 41.97 19.27
C MET A 1 -46.36 41.11 18.92
N GLY A 2 -46.36 39.78 19.00
CA GLY A 2 -47.33 38.86 19.61
C GLY A 2 -46.89 37.39 19.47
N ASN A 3 -47.01 36.59 20.55
CA ASN A 3 -46.82 35.11 20.65
C ASN A 3 -45.40 34.56 20.30
N LYS A 4 -44.71 33.83 21.21
CA LYS A 4 -44.93 32.47 21.81
C LYS A 4 -44.54 31.33 20.83
N SER A 5 -43.98 30.19 21.26
CA SER A 5 -43.81 29.66 22.63
C SER A 5 -42.56 28.76 22.77
N LEU A 6 -42.09 28.55 24.01
CA LEU A 6 -41.36 27.33 24.39
C LEU A 6 -42.30 26.11 24.35
N CYS A 7 -41.73 24.91 24.18
CA CYS A 7 -42.35 23.66 24.60
C CYS A 7 -41.29 22.70 25.17
N LEU A 8 -41.51 22.19 26.38
CA LEU A 8 -40.77 21.04 26.93
C LEU A 8 -41.52 19.76 26.54
N ILE A 9 -40.81 18.67 26.26
CA ILE A 9 -41.40 17.33 26.20
C ILE A 9 -40.71 16.39 27.17
N ARG A 10 -41.45 16.05 28.23
CA ARG A 10 -41.34 14.80 28.99
C ARG A 10 -42.70 14.12 28.85
N ILE A 11 -42.74 12.82 28.56
CA ILE A 11 -43.84 11.90 28.91
C ILE A 11 -43.32 10.46 28.69
N CYS A 12 -43.89 9.50 29.41
CA CYS A 12 -43.54 8.08 29.34
C CYS A 12 -44.72 7.24 28.78
N SER A 13 -44.40 5.97 28.49
CA SER A 13 -45.28 4.80 28.65
C SER A 13 -46.19 4.32 27.50
N ILE A 14 -45.90 3.07 27.09
CA ILE A 14 -46.84 1.93 26.97
C ILE A 14 -47.77 1.83 25.73
N SER A 15 -47.25 1.12 24.72
CA SER A 15 -47.79 -0.13 24.14
C SER A 15 -49.05 -0.21 23.23
N ILE A 16 -49.02 -1.29 22.42
CA ILE A 16 -50.07 -2.01 21.68
C ILE A 16 -50.21 -1.72 20.17
N LEU A 17 -50.38 -2.82 19.42
CA LEU A 17 -50.45 -3.03 17.98
C LEU A 17 -51.42 -2.11 17.21
N ALA A 18 -50.99 -1.69 16.02
CA ALA A 18 -51.83 -1.59 14.83
C ALA A 18 -51.00 -1.89 13.57
N LEU A 19 -51.46 -2.81 12.73
CA LEU A 19 -50.85 -3.13 11.42
C LEU A 19 -51.53 -2.28 10.34
N VAL A 20 -50.82 -1.30 9.78
CA VAL A 20 -51.22 -0.59 8.56
C VAL A 20 -50.00 -0.49 7.64
N LEU A 21 -50.13 -1.02 6.43
CA LEU A 21 -49.10 -0.95 5.39
C LEU A 21 -49.07 0.46 4.78
N TRP A 22 -47.94 1.14 4.90
CA TRP A 22 -47.62 2.28 4.04
C TRP A 22 -46.18 2.14 3.53
N HIS A 23 -46.03 2.23 2.20
CA HIS A 23 -44.74 2.03 1.54
C HIS A 23 -43.88 3.27 1.73
N CYS A 24 -42.90 3.19 2.62
CA CYS A 24 -41.80 4.13 2.66
C CYS A 24 -40.68 3.53 1.79
N GLU A 25 -40.57 3.98 0.55
CA GLU A 25 -39.45 3.58 -0.32
C GLU A 25 -38.15 4.09 0.31
N THR A 26 -37.36 3.15 0.85
CA THR A 26 -36.01 3.46 1.28
C THR A 26 -35.17 3.83 0.05
N PRO A 27 -34.39 4.93 0.08
CA PRO A 27 -33.44 5.19 -0.99
C PRO A 27 -32.47 4.02 -1.02
N GLN A 28 -32.47 3.27 -2.13
CA GLN A 28 -31.62 2.08 -2.23
C GLN A 28 -30.17 2.48 -2.01
N SER A 29 -29.49 1.75 -1.13
CA SER A 29 -28.05 1.87 -0.94
C SER A 29 -27.34 1.38 -2.20
N PHE A 30 -27.14 2.29 -3.15
CA PHE A 30 -26.32 2.03 -4.33
C PHE A 30 -24.97 1.47 -3.86
N PRO A 31 -24.53 0.30 -4.37
CA PRO A 31 -23.22 -0.23 -4.02
C PRO A 31 -22.15 0.78 -4.43
N ILE A 32 -21.10 0.91 -3.61
CA ILE A 32 -19.94 1.74 -3.93
C ILE A 32 -19.17 1.04 -5.06
N GLN A 33 -19.63 1.21 -6.29
CA GLN A 33 -19.01 0.58 -7.45
C GLN A 33 -17.67 1.24 -7.78
N SER A 34 -16.72 0.36 -8.12
CA SER A 34 -15.50 0.61 -8.88
C SER A 34 -15.08 2.07 -9.10
N LYS A 35 -13.99 2.47 -8.43
CA LYS A 35 -13.14 3.60 -8.87
C LYS A 35 -12.55 3.42 -10.27
N PHE A 36 -12.76 2.24 -10.88
CA PHE A 36 -12.20 1.84 -12.17
C PHE A 36 -13.27 1.79 -13.26
N CYS A 37 -12.91 2.24 -14.45
CA CYS A 37 -13.77 2.28 -15.64
C CYS A 37 -12.98 1.90 -16.90
N THR A 38 -13.68 1.41 -17.93
CA THR A 38 -13.14 1.24 -19.29
C THR A 38 -13.71 2.25 -20.29
N SER A 39 -14.87 2.84 -19.98
CA SER A 39 -15.56 3.86 -20.78
C SER A 39 -16.25 4.90 -19.88
N SER A 40 -16.51 6.10 -20.40
CA SER A 40 -17.22 7.16 -19.65
C SER A 40 -18.67 6.82 -19.30
N ASN A 41 -19.28 5.82 -19.97
CA ASN A 41 -20.64 5.39 -19.71
C ASN A 41 -20.78 4.58 -18.40
N GLU A 42 -19.66 4.12 -17.83
CA GLU A 42 -19.59 3.46 -16.53
C GLU A 42 -19.48 4.47 -15.36
N CYS A 43 -19.27 5.76 -15.66
CA CYS A 43 -19.08 6.79 -14.66
C CYS A 43 -20.40 7.47 -14.26
N ALA A 44 -20.48 7.90 -13.00
CA ALA A 44 -21.62 8.67 -12.49
C ALA A 44 -21.79 10.01 -13.24
N GLN A 45 -23.02 10.50 -13.30
CA GLN A 45 -23.37 11.72 -14.04
C GLN A 45 -22.53 12.92 -13.57
N GLY A 46 -21.83 13.58 -14.51
CA GLY A 46 -20.86 14.65 -14.22
C GLY A 46 -19.38 14.20 -14.13
N PHE A 47 -19.08 12.93 -14.38
CA PHE A 47 -17.74 12.36 -14.45
C PHE A 47 -17.47 11.73 -15.83
N THR A 48 -16.20 11.65 -16.23
CA THR A 48 -15.74 10.92 -17.42
C THR A 48 -14.60 9.96 -17.08
N CYS A 49 -14.41 8.93 -17.88
CA CYS A 49 -13.33 7.96 -17.66
C CYS A 49 -11.99 8.52 -18.20
N GLN A 50 -11.02 8.77 -17.31
CA GLN A 50 -9.67 9.19 -17.66
C GLN A 50 -8.67 8.27 -16.96
N SER A 51 -7.72 7.69 -17.71
CA SER A 51 -6.71 6.75 -17.17
C SER A 51 -7.32 5.62 -16.32
N ARG A 52 -8.46 5.08 -16.78
CA ARG A 52 -9.31 4.09 -16.09
C ARG A 52 -9.92 4.56 -14.76
N ILE A 53 -9.99 5.85 -14.45
CA ILE A 53 -10.64 6.39 -13.24
C ILE A 53 -11.72 7.39 -13.64
N CYS A 54 -12.86 7.37 -12.94
CA CYS A 54 -13.92 8.36 -13.15
C CYS A 54 -13.54 9.71 -12.53
N THR A 55 -13.29 10.72 -13.37
CA THR A 55 -12.82 12.06 -13.00
C THR A 55 -13.89 13.11 -13.29
N SER A 56 -14.09 14.08 -12.39
CA SER A 56 -15.17 15.08 -12.48
C SER A 56 -14.94 16.09 -13.61
N ILE A 57 -15.99 16.40 -14.37
CA ILE A 57 -15.95 17.39 -15.46
C ILE A 57 -15.92 18.81 -14.87
N THR A 58 -14.74 19.42 -14.79
CA THR A 58 -14.60 20.84 -14.40
C THR A 58 -14.89 21.76 -15.58
N VAL A 59 -16.10 22.32 -15.63
CA VAL A 59 -16.47 23.36 -16.60
C VAL A 59 -15.88 24.71 -16.17
N THR A 60 -14.69 25.03 -16.65
CA THR A 60 -14.12 26.39 -16.53
C THR A 60 -14.86 27.36 -17.44
N LYS A 61 -15.50 28.39 -16.87
CA LYS A 61 -15.89 29.58 -17.62
C LYS A 61 -14.62 30.34 -18.00
N GLU A 62 -14.44 30.61 -19.28
CA GLU A 62 -13.38 31.49 -19.76
C GLU A 62 -13.63 32.93 -19.30
N GLN A 63 -12.55 33.64 -18.95
CA GLN A 63 -12.53 35.10 -18.95
C GLN A 63 -11.72 35.56 -20.15
N THR A 64 -12.31 36.43 -20.97
CA THR A 64 -11.69 37.01 -22.16
C THR A 64 -10.62 38.03 -21.78
N THR A 65 -9.41 37.86 -22.32
CA THR A 65 -8.43 38.94 -22.48
C THR A 65 -7.68 38.72 -23.79
N THR A 66 -7.58 39.76 -24.60
CA THR A 66 -7.03 39.73 -25.97
C THR A 66 -5.58 40.20 -26.00
N GLU A 67 -4.73 39.47 -26.71
CA GLU A 67 -3.60 40.06 -27.44
C GLU A 67 -3.23 39.18 -28.65
N GLN A 68 -2.62 39.77 -29.68
CA GLN A 68 -2.50 39.17 -31.02
C GLN A 68 -1.05 38.87 -31.41
N THR A 69 -0.81 37.71 -32.03
CA THR A 69 0.27 37.55 -33.02
C THR A 69 -0.11 36.54 -34.12
N THR A 70 -0.03 37.02 -35.36
CA THR A 70 0.32 36.36 -36.64
C THR A 70 0.91 34.93 -36.60
N ALA A 71 0.66 34.04 -37.59
CA ALA A 71 -0.07 34.16 -38.88
C ALA A 71 -0.45 32.77 -39.47
N GLU A 72 -1.21 32.78 -40.58
CA GLU A 72 -1.27 31.79 -41.68
C GLU A 72 -1.27 30.28 -41.29
N VAL A 73 -2.41 29.57 -41.25
CA VAL A 73 -3.38 29.26 -42.33
C VAL A 73 -2.77 28.52 -43.52
N GLN A 74 -2.85 27.18 -43.49
CA GLN A 74 -3.28 26.38 -44.65
C GLN A 74 -3.80 25.01 -44.19
N THR A 75 -5.07 24.74 -44.48
CA THR A 75 -5.69 23.41 -44.44
C THR A 75 -6.11 23.07 -45.85
N GLU A 76 -5.84 21.85 -46.32
CA GLU A 76 -6.75 21.20 -47.27
C GLU A 76 -6.58 19.69 -47.24
N ALA A 77 -7.63 18.98 -47.66
CA ALA A 77 -7.68 17.55 -47.83
C ALA A 77 -8.17 17.26 -49.25
N SER A 78 -7.80 16.12 -49.84
CA SER A 78 -8.42 15.65 -51.07
C SER A 78 -8.37 14.12 -51.17
N PRO A 79 -9.43 13.47 -51.70
CA PRO A 79 -9.49 12.03 -51.93
C PRO A 79 -9.12 11.63 -53.38
N GLU A 80 -9.42 10.36 -53.68
CA GLU A 80 -9.26 9.60 -54.93
C GLU A 80 -9.72 10.30 -56.23
N THR A 81 -9.10 9.94 -57.37
CA THR A 81 -9.79 9.47 -58.62
C THR A 81 -8.78 8.97 -59.68
N ASP A 82 -9.26 8.58 -60.88
CA ASP A 82 -8.67 7.55 -61.75
C ASP A 82 -8.53 7.98 -63.26
N ALA A 83 -7.74 7.20 -64.01
CA ALA A 83 -7.79 6.95 -65.46
C ALA A 83 -7.33 7.97 -66.55
N SER A 84 -6.59 7.41 -67.53
CA SER A 84 -6.76 7.57 -69.00
C SER A 84 -6.01 8.64 -69.86
N THR A 85 -4.81 8.27 -70.31
CA THR A 85 -4.33 8.24 -71.74
C THR A 85 -4.30 9.55 -72.62
N PRO A 86 -4.13 9.56 -73.99
CA PRO A 86 -2.96 10.20 -74.65
C PRO A 86 -3.29 11.29 -75.71
N PRO A 87 -2.31 11.84 -76.47
CA PRO A 87 -2.23 11.52 -77.94
C PRO A 87 -0.83 11.62 -78.65
N GLU A 88 -0.85 11.45 -79.99
CA GLU A 88 0.22 11.54 -81.05
C GLU A 88 1.17 12.77 -81.06
N ALA A 89 2.31 12.83 -81.80
CA ALA A 89 3.22 11.85 -82.45
C ALA A 89 4.61 12.52 -82.79
N LYS A 90 5.21 12.66 -84.00
CA LYS A 90 4.92 12.32 -85.43
C LYS A 90 6.15 12.55 -86.37
N GLN A 91 6.43 11.64 -87.34
CA GLN A 91 7.33 11.78 -88.55
C GLN A 91 8.85 12.07 -88.31
N GLU A 92 9.84 11.80 -89.19
CA GLU A 92 10.03 10.94 -90.39
C GLU A 92 11.53 10.92 -90.81
N THR A 93 11.91 10.08 -91.79
CA THR A 93 13.16 10.01 -92.61
C THR A 93 14.21 8.91 -92.30
N LEU A 94 14.74 8.38 -93.41
CA LEU A 94 15.88 7.46 -93.60
C LEU A 94 17.09 8.28 -94.19
N PRO A 95 18.34 7.78 -94.34
CA PRO A 95 18.67 6.41 -94.74
C PRO A 95 19.97 5.73 -94.20
N GLU A 96 20.02 4.40 -94.41
CA GLU A 96 21.16 3.62 -94.93
C GLU A 96 22.57 3.72 -94.32
N THR A 97 23.02 2.65 -93.65
CA THR A 97 24.31 1.97 -93.93
C THR A 97 24.37 0.56 -93.29
N THR A 98 25.18 -0.33 -93.87
CA THR A 98 25.36 -1.75 -93.50
C THR A 98 26.85 -2.08 -93.29
N PRO A 99 27.23 -3.26 -92.75
CA PRO A 99 26.63 -4.03 -91.65
C PRO A 99 27.72 -4.57 -90.67
N THR A 100 27.39 -5.59 -89.87
CA THR A 100 28.30 -6.61 -89.27
C THR A 100 29.48 -6.16 -88.39
N GLU A 101 29.41 -6.53 -87.11
CA GLU A 101 30.06 -7.77 -86.67
C GLU A 101 29.24 -8.46 -85.57
N THR A 102 28.67 -9.63 -85.86
CA THR A 102 28.00 -10.47 -84.86
C THR A 102 28.94 -11.57 -84.41
N THR A 103 29.38 -11.53 -83.14
CA THR A 103 29.98 -12.70 -82.50
C THR A 103 28.98 -13.86 -82.55
N PRO A 104 29.42 -15.12 -82.78
CA PRO A 104 28.50 -16.26 -82.87
C PRO A 104 27.66 -16.45 -81.61
N ASP A 105 26.46 -17.02 -81.78
CA ASP A 105 25.77 -17.74 -80.70
C ASP A 105 26.77 -18.78 -80.15
N ALA A 106 27.22 -18.60 -78.91
CA ALA A 106 28.20 -19.48 -78.30
C ALA A 106 27.53 -20.81 -77.89
N GLU A 107 27.55 -21.78 -78.80
CA GLU A 107 27.17 -23.17 -78.50
C GLU A 107 28.12 -23.74 -77.44
N CYS A 108 27.61 -23.83 -76.21
CA CYS A 108 28.35 -24.31 -75.06
C CYS A 108 28.02 -25.78 -74.75
N LYS A 109 28.92 -26.46 -74.04
CA LYS A 109 28.74 -27.83 -73.54
C LYS A 109 28.80 -27.89 -72.02
N ASN A 110 29.44 -26.91 -71.39
CA ASN A 110 29.53 -26.74 -69.94
C ASN A 110 29.79 -25.26 -69.57
N ASN A 111 29.66 -24.91 -68.30
CA ASN A 111 29.77 -23.51 -67.85
C ASN A 111 31.16 -22.87 -68.07
N ALA A 112 32.24 -23.66 -68.20
CA ALA A 112 33.57 -23.11 -68.49
C ALA A 112 33.74 -22.66 -69.96
N ASP A 113 32.79 -23.02 -70.84
CA ASP A 113 32.75 -22.53 -72.22
C ASP A 113 32.16 -21.11 -72.32
N CYS A 114 31.58 -20.60 -71.22
CA CYS A 114 30.88 -19.32 -71.17
C CYS A 114 31.72 -18.23 -70.47
N GLY A 115 31.78 -17.04 -71.08
CA GLY A 115 32.49 -15.89 -70.53
C GLY A 115 31.76 -15.25 -69.34
N ASN A 116 32.44 -14.36 -68.63
CA ASN A 116 31.88 -13.45 -67.62
C ASN A 116 31.06 -14.09 -66.48
N GLY A 117 31.17 -15.40 -66.26
CA GLY A 117 30.40 -16.13 -65.24
C GLY A 117 28.99 -16.55 -65.69
N GLU A 118 28.70 -16.52 -66.99
CA GLU A 118 27.46 -17.06 -67.54
C GLU A 118 27.42 -18.60 -67.50
N LEU A 119 26.21 -19.16 -67.62
CA LEU A 119 25.92 -20.57 -67.46
C LEU A 119 25.57 -21.18 -68.82
N CYS A 120 25.89 -22.45 -69.02
CA CYS A 120 25.50 -23.18 -70.21
C CYS A 120 24.11 -23.79 -70.06
N ILE A 121 23.08 -23.08 -70.52
CA ILE A 121 21.67 -23.45 -70.35
C ILE A 121 21.12 -23.92 -71.70
N ASN A 122 20.78 -25.21 -71.80
CA ASN A 122 20.29 -25.86 -73.02
C ASN A 122 21.19 -25.64 -74.27
N GLY A 123 22.51 -25.56 -74.06
CA GLY A 123 23.49 -25.36 -75.15
C GLY A 123 23.77 -23.91 -75.53
N LYS A 124 23.20 -22.92 -74.83
CA LYS A 124 23.54 -21.49 -74.99
C LYS A 124 24.08 -20.90 -73.69
N CYS A 125 25.07 -20.01 -73.80
CA CYS A 125 25.51 -19.19 -72.68
C CYS A 125 24.43 -18.16 -72.31
N GLY A 126 24.20 -18.00 -71.01
CA GLY A 126 23.31 -16.97 -70.49
C GLY A 126 23.18 -16.98 -68.97
N ARG A 127 22.26 -16.15 -68.47
CA ARG A 127 21.94 -16.06 -67.04
C ARG A 127 20.88 -17.08 -66.63
N CYS A 128 20.87 -17.46 -65.36
CA CYS A 128 19.88 -18.39 -64.84
C CYS A 128 18.45 -17.81 -64.94
N SER A 129 17.50 -18.70 -65.19
CA SER A 129 16.06 -18.43 -65.26
C SER A 129 15.28 -19.12 -64.12
N LYS A 130 15.84 -20.20 -63.57
CA LYS A 130 15.28 -21.04 -62.51
C LYS A 130 16.41 -21.71 -61.72
N ASP A 131 16.11 -22.20 -60.53
CA ASP A 131 17.08 -22.91 -59.67
C ASP A 131 17.79 -24.09 -60.35
N ALA A 132 17.08 -24.80 -61.23
CA ALA A 132 17.62 -25.96 -61.94
C ALA A 132 18.68 -25.60 -63.02
N ASP A 133 18.89 -24.31 -63.29
CA ASP A 133 19.99 -23.83 -64.15
C ASP A 133 21.30 -23.64 -63.35
N CYS A 134 21.23 -23.69 -62.01
CA CYS A 134 22.37 -23.44 -61.13
C CYS A 134 23.12 -24.73 -60.74
N PRO A 135 24.44 -24.63 -60.46
CA PRO A 135 25.20 -25.74 -59.89
C PRO A 135 24.69 -26.10 -58.49
N GLN A 136 24.96 -27.34 -58.06
CA GLN A 136 24.56 -27.85 -56.74
C GLN A 136 25.08 -26.92 -55.62
N GLY A 137 24.16 -26.49 -54.73
CA GLY A 137 24.46 -25.54 -53.66
C GLY A 137 24.26 -24.06 -54.03
N ALA A 138 23.72 -23.75 -55.21
CA ALA A 138 23.32 -22.40 -55.61
C ALA A 138 21.85 -22.32 -56.04
N LYS A 139 21.28 -21.11 -55.92
CA LYS A 139 19.89 -20.75 -56.29
C LYS A 139 19.88 -19.59 -57.27
N CYS A 140 18.84 -19.49 -58.10
CA CYS A 140 18.77 -18.42 -59.10
C CYS A 140 18.15 -17.15 -58.51
N LEU A 141 18.99 -16.26 -57.98
CA LEU A 141 18.58 -15.01 -57.34
C LEU A 141 18.94 -13.84 -58.25
N SER A 142 17.95 -13.05 -58.68
CA SER A 142 18.13 -11.90 -59.59
C SER A 142 18.95 -12.23 -60.84
N SER A 143 18.64 -13.37 -61.48
CA SER A 143 19.35 -13.90 -62.65
C SER A 143 20.85 -14.17 -62.43
N THR A 144 21.27 -14.39 -61.18
CA THR A 144 22.63 -14.79 -60.80
C THR A 144 22.56 -16.06 -59.94
N CYS A 145 23.34 -17.09 -60.26
CA CYS A 145 23.43 -18.26 -59.40
C CYS A 145 24.23 -17.92 -58.14
N THR A 146 23.50 -17.70 -57.05
CA THR A 146 24.06 -17.31 -55.75
C THR A 146 24.17 -18.56 -54.88
N ALA A 147 25.35 -18.79 -54.28
CA ALA A 147 25.54 -19.89 -53.34
C ALA A 147 24.66 -19.69 -52.10
N ILE A 148 24.04 -20.77 -51.62
CA ILE A 148 23.12 -20.75 -50.48
C ILE A 148 23.69 -21.44 -49.25
N GLU A 149 23.21 -21.03 -48.07
CA GLU A 149 23.56 -21.66 -46.79
C GLU A 149 22.49 -22.65 -46.34
N CYS A 150 21.24 -22.51 -46.80
CA CYS A 150 20.11 -23.33 -46.37
C CYS A 150 18.94 -23.38 -47.38
N ASN A 151 18.18 -24.48 -47.32
CA ASN A 151 16.85 -24.62 -47.92
C ASN A 151 15.73 -24.37 -46.89
N ASP A 152 15.95 -24.78 -45.63
CA ASP A 152 15.04 -24.53 -44.50
C ASP A 152 15.82 -24.32 -43.18
N SER A 153 15.13 -23.84 -42.14
CA SER A 153 15.75 -23.47 -40.86
C SER A 153 16.34 -24.63 -40.06
N SER A 154 16.04 -25.90 -40.38
CA SER A 154 16.65 -27.06 -39.73
C SER A 154 18.10 -27.30 -40.16
N GLU A 155 18.47 -26.85 -41.36
CA GLU A 155 19.86 -26.89 -41.85
C GLU A 155 20.75 -25.85 -41.13
N CYS A 156 20.14 -24.79 -40.56
CA CYS A 156 20.86 -23.71 -39.89
C CYS A 156 21.35 -24.07 -38.49
N LYS A 157 22.65 -23.86 -38.27
CA LYS A 157 23.35 -24.10 -36.99
C LYS A 157 23.16 -22.95 -35.99
N ASP A 158 23.58 -23.20 -34.76
CA ASP A 158 23.67 -22.23 -33.65
C ASP A 158 22.36 -21.51 -33.28
N GLY A 159 21.20 -22.03 -33.72
CA GLY A 159 19.88 -21.42 -33.52
C GLY A 159 19.52 -20.34 -34.55
N LYS A 160 20.21 -20.27 -35.70
CA LYS A 160 19.82 -19.39 -36.82
C LYS A 160 18.57 -19.90 -37.56
N VAL A 161 18.00 -19.04 -38.39
CA VAL A 161 16.82 -19.31 -39.24
C VAL A 161 17.15 -19.11 -40.72
N CYS A 162 16.53 -19.89 -41.59
CA CYS A 162 16.72 -19.74 -43.03
C CYS A 162 15.82 -18.63 -43.57
N ILE A 163 16.41 -17.54 -44.03
CA ILE A 163 15.70 -16.38 -44.59
C ILE A 163 16.42 -16.00 -45.89
N ASP A 164 15.69 -16.01 -47.01
CA ASP A 164 16.22 -15.80 -48.36
C ASP A 164 17.39 -16.76 -48.73
N TYR A 165 17.32 -18.01 -48.27
CA TYR A 165 18.34 -19.06 -48.43
C TYR A 165 19.69 -18.84 -47.69
N PHE A 166 19.74 -17.86 -46.77
CA PHE A 166 20.87 -17.64 -45.86
C PHE A 166 20.46 -17.87 -44.41
N CYS A 167 21.38 -18.36 -43.59
CA CYS A 167 21.15 -18.58 -42.17
C CYS A 167 21.32 -17.26 -41.40
N LYS A 168 20.21 -16.56 -41.19
CA LYS A 168 20.16 -15.24 -40.54
C LYS A 168 19.82 -15.35 -39.06
N ASP A 169 20.04 -14.25 -38.37
CA ASP A 169 19.51 -13.97 -37.03
C ASP A 169 17.97 -13.96 -37.09
N CYS A 170 17.29 -14.54 -36.10
CA CYS A 170 15.83 -14.42 -36.02
C CYS A 170 15.42 -13.03 -35.53
N THR A 171 14.22 -12.58 -35.94
CA THR A 171 13.63 -11.30 -35.51
C THR A 171 12.30 -11.44 -34.78
N ASP A 172 11.62 -12.58 -34.89
CA ASP A 172 10.36 -12.86 -34.19
C ASP A 172 10.18 -14.36 -33.91
N ASP A 173 9.29 -14.70 -32.97
CA ASP A 173 9.15 -16.05 -32.45
C ASP A 173 8.52 -17.04 -33.44
N LYS A 174 7.78 -16.57 -34.46
CA LYS A 174 7.17 -17.46 -35.47
C LYS A 174 8.23 -18.08 -36.37
N GLN A 175 9.35 -17.37 -36.59
CA GLN A 175 10.50 -17.89 -37.33
C GLN A 175 11.14 -19.11 -36.64
N CYS A 176 10.90 -19.30 -35.35
CA CYS A 176 11.39 -20.42 -34.56
C CYS A 176 10.43 -21.62 -34.48
N ALA A 177 9.19 -21.50 -34.98
CA ALA A 177 8.15 -22.53 -34.89
C ALA A 177 8.46 -23.84 -35.65
N PHE A 178 9.53 -23.88 -36.45
CA PHE A 178 10.09 -25.12 -37.03
C PHE A 178 10.68 -26.07 -35.97
N LYS A 179 10.93 -25.57 -34.75
CA LYS A 179 11.27 -26.37 -33.56
C LYS A 179 10.19 -26.17 -32.51
N ALA A 180 9.65 -27.27 -31.98
CA ALA A 180 8.70 -27.21 -30.88
C ALA A 180 9.34 -26.58 -29.62
N GLU A 181 8.55 -25.83 -28.87
CA GLU A 181 8.96 -25.14 -27.64
C GLU A 181 10.18 -24.20 -27.78
N HIS A 182 10.34 -23.57 -28.95
CA HIS A 182 11.39 -22.56 -29.20
C HIS A 182 10.81 -21.17 -29.51
N ILE A 183 11.51 -20.13 -29.05
CA ILE A 183 11.26 -18.70 -29.34
C ILE A 183 12.54 -18.03 -29.85
N CYS A 184 12.40 -16.84 -30.43
CA CYS A 184 13.53 -15.99 -30.80
C CYS A 184 14.05 -15.25 -29.57
N LEU A 185 15.08 -15.80 -28.95
CA LEU A 185 15.75 -15.27 -27.76
C LEU A 185 17.17 -14.83 -28.13
N ASN A 186 17.51 -13.57 -27.84
CA ASN A 186 18.85 -13.02 -28.14
C ASN A 186 19.30 -13.26 -29.60
N LYS A 187 18.36 -13.12 -30.55
CA LYS A 187 18.53 -13.36 -32.00
C LYS A 187 18.82 -14.81 -32.41
N ARG A 188 18.54 -15.78 -31.54
CA ARG A 188 18.58 -17.22 -31.82
C ARG A 188 17.27 -17.90 -31.45
N CYS A 189 16.88 -18.90 -32.23
CA CYS A 189 15.85 -19.84 -31.85
C CYS A 189 16.39 -20.76 -30.75
N ALA A 190 15.96 -20.50 -29.52
CA ALA A 190 16.32 -21.23 -28.31
C ALA A 190 15.05 -21.77 -27.64
N PRO A 191 15.16 -22.78 -26.76
CA PRO A 191 14.03 -23.23 -25.94
C PRO A 191 13.42 -22.09 -25.12
N TYR A 192 12.15 -22.24 -24.73
CA TYR A 192 11.49 -21.37 -23.76
C TYR A 192 12.33 -21.21 -22.47
N GLU A 193 12.44 -20.00 -21.93
CA GLU A 193 13.08 -19.78 -20.61
C GLU A 193 12.19 -20.28 -19.47
N CYS A 194 10.87 -20.22 -19.66
CA CYS A 194 9.85 -20.59 -18.69
C CYS A 194 8.55 -21.03 -19.38
N LYS A 195 7.71 -21.76 -18.64
CA LYS A 195 6.32 -22.04 -18.98
C LYS A 195 5.36 -21.36 -18.00
N ASP A 196 5.78 -21.17 -16.76
CA ASP A 196 5.11 -20.32 -15.76
C ASP A 196 6.12 -19.73 -14.74
N ASN A 197 5.64 -18.98 -13.73
CA ASN A 197 6.48 -18.14 -12.85
C ASN A 197 7.49 -18.90 -11.98
N LYS A 198 7.24 -20.17 -11.61
CA LYS A 198 8.14 -20.98 -10.74
C LYS A 198 9.33 -21.56 -11.51
N ASP A 199 9.33 -21.47 -12.85
CA ASP A 199 10.52 -21.75 -13.67
C ASP A 199 11.54 -20.58 -13.59
N CYS A 200 11.08 -19.38 -13.20
CA CYS A 200 11.90 -18.17 -13.19
C CYS A 200 12.63 -17.94 -11.85
N ASN A 201 13.93 -17.65 -11.95
CA ASN A 201 14.75 -17.24 -10.81
C ASN A 201 14.28 -15.88 -10.24
N ASN A 202 14.59 -15.64 -8.96
CA ASN A 202 14.21 -14.43 -8.21
C ASN A 202 12.70 -14.12 -8.20
N SER A 203 11.85 -15.13 -8.41
CA SER A 203 10.39 -14.99 -8.51
C SER A 203 9.93 -14.02 -9.61
N ALA A 204 10.70 -13.90 -10.71
CA ALA A 204 10.30 -13.10 -11.87
C ALA A 204 9.06 -13.69 -12.58
N ALA A 205 8.35 -12.87 -13.36
CA ALA A 205 7.19 -13.31 -14.12
C ALA A 205 7.58 -14.01 -15.44
N CYS A 206 6.83 -15.03 -15.84
CA CYS A 206 6.98 -15.67 -17.14
C CYS A 206 6.16 -14.92 -18.20
N LEU A 207 6.78 -13.93 -18.86
CA LEU A 207 6.16 -13.11 -19.89
C LEU A 207 6.46 -13.68 -21.28
N GLN A 208 5.46 -14.31 -21.91
CA GLN A 208 5.58 -14.89 -23.26
C GLN A 208 6.79 -15.84 -23.39
N TYR A 209 6.91 -16.77 -22.45
CA TYR A 209 8.00 -17.76 -22.36
C TYR A 209 9.40 -17.21 -22.04
N ARG A 210 9.47 -15.97 -21.52
CA ARG A 210 10.69 -15.28 -21.09
C ARG A 210 10.59 -14.87 -19.61
N CYS A 211 11.68 -14.95 -18.86
CA CYS A 211 11.70 -14.52 -17.46
C CYS A 211 12.00 -13.02 -17.35
N ALA A 212 11.03 -12.24 -16.89
CA ALA A 212 11.15 -10.78 -16.79
C ALA A 212 10.59 -10.25 -15.46
N PRO A 213 11.12 -9.13 -14.92
CA PRO A 213 10.54 -8.49 -13.75
C PRO A 213 9.08 -8.10 -14.01
N CYS A 214 8.20 -8.36 -13.04
CA CYS A 214 6.81 -7.95 -13.15
C CYS A 214 6.66 -6.41 -13.05
N THR A 215 5.62 -5.89 -13.70
CA THR A 215 5.15 -4.50 -13.61
C THR A 215 3.79 -4.37 -12.95
N ASP A 216 3.00 -5.44 -12.92
CA ASP A 216 1.64 -5.47 -12.37
C ASP A 216 1.21 -6.90 -11.97
N ASP A 217 0.14 -6.98 -11.17
CA ASP A 217 -0.34 -8.24 -10.58
C ASP A 217 -0.87 -9.26 -11.60
N PHE A 218 -1.30 -8.85 -12.80
CA PHE A 218 -1.87 -9.78 -13.78
C PHE A 218 -0.82 -10.68 -14.45
N GLN A 219 0.45 -10.28 -14.35
CA GLN A 219 1.62 -11.07 -14.75
C GLN A 219 1.97 -12.15 -13.71
N CYS A 220 1.44 -12.02 -12.49
CA CYS A 220 1.67 -12.94 -11.39
C CYS A 220 0.61 -14.04 -11.39
N THR A 221 0.83 -15.03 -12.25
CA THR A 221 -0.16 -16.07 -12.60
C THR A 221 -0.32 -17.18 -11.54
N GLY A 222 0.53 -17.23 -10.51
CA GLY A 222 0.36 -18.16 -9.39
C GLY A 222 -0.78 -17.76 -8.45
N ASN A 223 -1.42 -18.75 -7.83
CA ASN A 223 -2.59 -18.54 -6.97
C ASN A 223 -2.31 -17.61 -5.78
N GLY A 224 -2.72 -16.35 -5.89
CA GLY A 224 -2.55 -15.35 -4.84
C GLY A 224 -1.18 -14.65 -4.82
N GLU A 225 -0.39 -14.83 -5.88
CA GLU A 225 0.74 -13.94 -6.17
C GLU A 225 0.26 -12.53 -6.50
N VAL A 226 1.11 -11.53 -6.22
CA VAL A 226 0.98 -10.15 -6.71
C VAL A 226 2.38 -9.62 -7.05
N CYS A 227 2.47 -8.52 -7.79
CA CYS A 227 3.76 -7.95 -8.15
C CYS A 227 4.32 -7.06 -7.04
N ASP A 228 5.54 -7.33 -6.60
CA ASP A 228 6.26 -6.54 -5.60
C ASP A 228 7.70 -6.30 -6.05
N ASN A 229 8.02 -5.05 -6.40
CA ASN A 229 9.36 -4.62 -6.81
C ASN A 229 10.01 -5.47 -7.94
N GLY A 230 9.19 -6.04 -8.83
CA GLY A 230 9.64 -6.89 -9.94
C GLY A 230 9.52 -8.40 -9.68
N ALA A 231 9.17 -8.83 -8.47
CA ALA A 231 8.95 -10.23 -8.11
C ALA A 231 7.47 -10.55 -7.87
N CYS A 232 6.99 -11.66 -8.41
CA CYS A 232 5.68 -12.23 -8.13
C CYS A 232 5.72 -13.01 -6.81
N ILE A 233 5.06 -12.50 -5.77
CA ILE A 233 5.09 -13.09 -4.42
C ILE A 233 3.68 -13.38 -3.89
N VAL A 234 3.48 -14.57 -3.34
CA VAL A 234 2.23 -14.96 -2.67
C VAL A 234 2.06 -14.15 -1.39
N LYS A 235 1.06 -13.26 -1.35
CA LYS A 235 0.86 -12.40 -0.16
C LYS A 235 0.17 -13.17 0.97
N ILE A 236 0.86 -13.32 2.10
CA ILE A 236 0.31 -13.73 3.39
C ILE A 236 -0.66 -12.65 3.86
N LYS A 237 -1.96 -12.96 3.79
CA LYS A 237 -3.06 -12.06 4.17
C LYS A 237 -3.31 -12.12 5.68
N LEU A 238 -4.12 -11.19 6.18
CA LEU A 238 -4.76 -11.34 7.48
C LEU A 238 -6.01 -12.22 7.34
N LYS A 239 -6.20 -13.16 8.27
CA LYS A 239 -7.45 -13.88 8.50
C LYS A 239 -7.99 -13.55 9.88
N GLN A 240 -9.27 -13.77 10.09
CA GLN A 240 -9.91 -13.69 11.40
C GLN A 240 -10.21 -15.10 11.94
N ASP A 241 -10.19 -15.27 13.26
CA ASP A 241 -10.76 -16.45 13.90
C ASP A 241 -12.28 -16.32 14.12
N ALA A 242 -12.89 -17.32 14.76
CA ALA A 242 -14.33 -17.37 15.02
C ALA A 242 -14.86 -16.21 15.90
N ASP A 243 -14.00 -15.57 16.71
CA ASP A 243 -14.36 -14.41 17.53
C ASP A 243 -14.06 -13.07 16.79
N GLY A 244 -13.63 -13.14 15.53
CA GLY A 244 -13.23 -11.98 14.74
C GLY A 244 -11.82 -11.46 15.03
N ALA A 245 -10.98 -12.19 15.78
CA ALA A 245 -9.62 -11.75 16.10
C ALA A 245 -8.66 -12.01 14.93
N TYR A 246 -7.92 -10.98 14.52
CA TYR A 246 -6.99 -11.03 13.39
C TYR A 246 -5.69 -11.79 13.72
N GLN A 247 -5.19 -12.50 12.73
CA GLN A 247 -3.88 -13.18 12.69
C GLN A 247 -3.40 -13.24 11.22
N TRP A 248 -2.14 -13.57 10.96
CA TRP A 248 -1.71 -13.88 9.59
C TRP A 248 -2.21 -15.25 9.14
N ASP A 249 -2.47 -15.39 7.84
CA ASP A 249 -2.69 -16.68 7.18
C ASP A 249 -1.34 -17.36 6.84
N ASP A 250 -0.56 -17.60 7.90
CA ASP A 250 0.77 -18.23 7.85
C ASP A 250 0.74 -19.43 8.82
N THR A 251 0.90 -20.65 8.29
CA THR A 251 0.87 -21.89 9.08
C THR A 251 2.07 -22.01 10.03
N ASN A 252 3.19 -21.35 9.74
CA ASN A 252 4.43 -21.44 10.51
C ASN A 252 4.60 -20.26 11.48
N ASN A 253 4.08 -19.07 11.13
CA ASN A 253 4.21 -17.85 11.92
C ASN A 253 2.92 -16.98 11.88
N PRO A 254 1.79 -17.47 12.41
CA PRO A 254 0.50 -16.76 12.34
C PRO A 254 0.44 -15.50 13.22
N TYR A 255 1.34 -15.35 14.19
CA TYR A 255 1.22 -14.34 15.25
C TYR A 255 2.40 -13.37 15.28
N ALA A 256 2.10 -12.07 15.20
CA ALA A 256 3.09 -11.01 15.42
C ALA A 256 3.49 -10.94 16.90
N ARG A 257 4.71 -10.49 17.22
CA ARG A 257 5.11 -10.30 18.63
C ARG A 257 4.32 -9.19 19.33
N HIS A 258 3.89 -8.18 18.56
CA HIS A 258 3.15 -7.01 19.01
C HIS A 258 2.48 -6.33 17.81
N CYS A 259 1.51 -5.44 18.05
CA CYS A 259 0.75 -4.78 16.97
C CYS A 259 1.65 -4.03 15.98
N ASN A 260 2.79 -3.48 16.44
CA ASN A 260 3.73 -2.76 15.59
C ASN A 260 4.34 -3.66 14.48
N GLU A 261 4.50 -4.96 14.72
CA GLU A 261 5.01 -5.87 13.69
C GLU A 261 3.94 -6.15 12.62
N TYR A 262 2.66 -6.33 12.97
CA TYR A 262 1.55 -6.36 11.99
C TYR A 262 1.48 -5.08 11.13
N PHE A 263 1.83 -3.92 11.70
CA PHE A 263 1.81 -2.64 10.99
C PHE A 263 3.05 -2.41 10.09
N THR A 264 4.20 -3.04 10.39
CA THR A 264 5.49 -2.73 9.75
C THR A 264 6.12 -3.87 8.94
N LYS A 265 5.82 -5.15 9.21
CA LYS A 265 6.53 -6.32 8.62
C LYS A 265 6.57 -6.32 7.09
N HIS A 266 5.57 -5.75 6.43
CA HIS A 266 5.55 -5.56 4.97
C HIS A 266 6.75 -4.77 4.41
N THR A 267 7.40 -3.90 5.20
CA THR A 267 8.57 -3.11 4.73
C THR A 267 9.88 -3.90 4.77
N SER A 268 9.97 -4.95 5.60
CA SER A 268 11.15 -5.81 5.75
C SER A 268 10.96 -7.20 5.12
N ASN A 269 9.71 -7.62 4.93
CA ASN A 269 9.32 -8.82 4.20
C ASN A 269 7.98 -8.55 3.50
N PRO A 270 7.99 -8.12 2.22
CA PRO A 270 6.79 -7.75 1.48
C PRO A 270 5.77 -8.87 1.30
N THR A 271 6.12 -10.14 1.57
CA THR A 271 5.18 -11.27 1.56
C THR A 271 4.02 -11.05 2.54
N TYR A 272 4.22 -10.35 3.66
CA TYR A 272 3.14 -10.06 4.62
C TYR A 272 2.38 -8.78 4.25
N VAL A 273 1.04 -8.83 4.23
CA VAL A 273 0.22 -7.61 4.08
C VAL A 273 0.28 -6.71 5.32
N GLN A 274 0.18 -5.39 5.12
CA GLN A 274 0.06 -4.43 6.21
C GLN A 274 -1.31 -4.51 6.90
N ALA A 275 -1.32 -4.60 8.23
CA ALA A 275 -2.53 -4.41 9.02
C ALA A 275 -2.94 -2.93 9.07
N THR A 276 -4.17 -2.62 8.65
CA THR A 276 -4.72 -1.25 8.62
C THR A 276 -6.06 -1.10 9.36
N GLN A 277 -6.59 -2.20 9.90
CA GLN A 277 -7.87 -2.27 10.61
C GLN A 277 -7.62 -2.19 12.12
N ASN A 278 -8.37 -1.37 12.84
CA ASN A 278 -8.39 -1.46 14.30
C ASN A 278 -9.23 -2.66 14.71
N GLY A 279 -8.83 -3.39 15.75
CA GLY A 279 -9.58 -4.55 16.20
C GLY A 279 -8.80 -5.40 17.20
N VAL A 280 -9.34 -6.57 17.53
CA VAL A 280 -8.62 -7.58 18.30
C VAL A 280 -7.68 -8.36 17.40
N TYR A 281 -6.44 -8.55 17.81
CA TYR A 281 -5.43 -9.35 17.14
C TYR A 281 -4.82 -10.37 18.13
N TRP A 282 -4.38 -11.52 17.61
CA TRP A 282 -3.49 -12.42 18.32
C TRP A 282 -2.04 -11.91 18.27
N ILE A 283 -1.38 -11.82 19.42
CA ILE A 283 0.06 -11.54 19.50
C ILE A 283 0.82 -12.59 20.33
N GLN A 284 2.08 -12.81 20.00
CA GLN A 284 2.97 -13.79 20.64
C GLN A 284 4.35 -13.17 20.97
N PRO A 285 4.44 -12.23 21.94
CA PRO A 285 5.72 -11.61 22.34
C PRO A 285 6.69 -12.57 23.05
N SER A 286 6.16 -13.69 23.57
CA SER A 286 6.88 -14.83 24.13
C SER A 286 6.14 -16.11 23.76
N ASN A 287 6.54 -17.28 24.27
CA ASN A 287 6.04 -18.58 23.79
C ASN A 287 4.50 -18.75 23.79
N THR A 288 3.74 -18.02 24.61
CA THR A 288 2.28 -18.14 24.69
C THR A 288 1.57 -17.01 23.93
N PRO A 289 0.77 -17.31 22.89
CA PRO A 289 -0.03 -16.30 22.20
C PRO A 289 -1.25 -15.86 23.03
N PHE A 290 -1.68 -14.60 22.89
CA PHE A 290 -2.88 -14.07 23.52
C PHE A 290 -3.53 -12.96 22.68
N LYS A 291 -4.81 -12.68 22.92
CA LYS A 291 -5.56 -11.61 22.24
C LYS A 291 -5.31 -10.24 22.87
N THR A 292 -5.18 -9.21 22.04
CA THR A 292 -5.10 -7.80 22.47
C THR A 292 -5.80 -6.89 21.46
N TYR A 293 -6.16 -5.67 21.84
CA TYR A 293 -6.63 -4.67 20.87
C TYR A 293 -5.44 -3.96 20.21
N CYS A 294 -5.43 -3.93 18.88
CA CYS A 294 -4.50 -3.13 18.10
C CYS A 294 -5.19 -1.89 17.51
N LEU A 295 -4.57 -0.74 17.68
CA LEU A 295 -4.92 0.52 17.02
C LEU A 295 -3.95 0.72 15.84
N MET A 296 -4.44 0.46 14.63
CA MET A 296 -3.68 0.40 13.37
C MET A 296 -3.86 1.62 12.47
N ASN A 297 -4.87 2.47 12.70
CA ASN A 297 -5.16 3.63 11.84
C ASN A 297 -5.42 4.94 12.59
N ASP A 298 -4.67 5.23 13.66
CA ASP A 298 -4.80 6.52 14.35
C ASP A 298 -4.43 7.69 13.43
N PRO A 299 -5.35 8.64 13.14
CA PRO A 299 -5.07 9.73 12.19
C PRO A 299 -4.01 10.74 12.66
N GLN A 300 -3.69 10.75 13.95
CA GLN A 300 -2.72 11.68 14.55
C GLN A 300 -1.38 10.98 14.86
N HIS A 301 -1.39 9.67 15.07
CA HIS A 301 -0.27 8.91 15.63
C HIS A 301 0.09 7.61 14.88
N GLY A 302 -0.59 7.27 13.77
CA GLY A 302 -0.33 6.09 12.96
C GLY A 302 -0.77 4.76 13.59
N GLY A 303 -0.37 3.64 13.00
CA GLY A 303 -0.73 2.30 13.47
C GLY A 303 0.29 1.63 14.39
N GLY A 304 0.06 0.34 14.66
CA GLY A 304 0.99 -0.49 15.44
C GLY A 304 0.85 -0.43 16.96
N TRP A 305 -0.14 0.31 17.48
CA TRP A 305 -0.34 0.53 18.91
C TRP A 305 -0.97 -0.69 19.59
N THR A 306 -0.28 -1.25 20.58
CA THR A 306 -0.67 -2.45 21.34
C THR A 306 -1.34 -2.10 22.65
N LEU A 307 -2.58 -2.52 22.88
CA LEU A 307 -3.27 -2.31 24.16
C LEU A 307 -2.54 -3.02 25.30
N THR A 308 -2.46 -2.36 26.46
CA THR A 308 -1.87 -2.91 27.70
C THR A 308 -2.78 -2.76 28.92
N LEU A 309 -3.50 -1.63 29.02
CA LEU A 309 -4.23 -1.23 30.23
C LEU A 309 -5.48 -0.42 29.89
N LYS A 310 -6.58 -0.64 30.62
CA LYS A 310 -7.80 0.18 30.65
C LYS A 310 -8.10 0.53 32.11
N VAL A 311 -8.08 1.80 32.48
CA VAL A 311 -8.27 2.29 33.86
C VAL A 311 -9.50 3.18 33.93
N ASN A 312 -10.38 2.95 34.90
CA ASN A 312 -11.50 3.83 35.19
C ASN A 312 -11.14 4.71 36.40
N GLY A 313 -10.91 6.00 36.16
CA GLY A 313 -10.41 6.92 37.17
C GLY A 313 -11.26 7.05 38.43
N ALA A 314 -12.53 6.64 38.40
CA ALA A 314 -13.44 6.64 39.55
C ALA A 314 -13.32 5.38 40.44
N LYS A 315 -12.54 4.37 40.03
CA LYS A 315 -12.29 3.14 40.77
C LYS A 315 -10.89 3.13 41.36
N ASP A 316 -10.72 2.47 42.50
CA ASP A 316 -9.41 2.39 43.17
C ASP A 316 -8.53 1.23 42.66
N THR A 317 -9.06 0.35 41.78
CA THR A 317 -8.39 -0.83 41.18
C THR A 317 -6.94 -0.56 40.75
N PHE A 318 -6.72 0.59 40.09
CA PHE A 318 -5.43 1.04 39.60
C PHE A 318 -4.93 2.32 40.29
N ARG A 319 -5.36 2.61 41.53
CA ARG A 319 -4.73 3.64 42.36
C ARG A 319 -3.22 3.37 42.50
N TYR A 320 -2.40 4.43 42.64
CA TYR A 320 -0.93 4.35 42.57
C TYR A 320 -0.32 3.18 43.38
N ASP A 321 -0.81 2.97 44.60
CA ASP A 321 -0.30 2.05 45.62
C ASP A 321 -0.73 0.59 45.42
N LYS A 322 -1.60 0.29 44.45
CA LYS A 322 -2.09 -1.07 44.20
C LYS A 322 -1.02 -1.97 43.60
N ALA A 323 -0.94 -3.20 44.08
CA ALA A 323 0.00 -4.23 43.61
C ALA A 323 -0.13 -4.58 42.12
N LEU A 324 -1.27 -4.26 41.47
CA LEU A 324 -1.46 -4.42 40.03
C LEU A 324 -0.46 -3.60 39.18
N TRP A 325 0.22 -2.59 39.74
CA TRP A 325 1.30 -1.89 39.04
C TRP A 325 2.64 -2.63 39.07
N SER A 326 2.93 -3.36 40.16
CA SER A 326 4.23 -4.01 40.38
C SER A 326 4.25 -5.52 40.17
N ASN A 327 3.09 -6.17 40.08
CA ASN A 327 2.97 -7.59 39.71
C ASN A 327 2.75 -7.80 38.20
N THR A 328 2.91 -9.04 37.75
CA THR A 328 2.62 -9.47 36.37
C THR A 328 1.18 -9.98 36.18
N ALA A 329 0.39 -10.10 37.25
CA ALA A 329 -0.97 -10.61 37.20
C ALA A 329 -1.88 -9.72 36.33
N THR A 330 -2.74 -10.36 35.52
CA THR A 330 -3.75 -9.68 34.70
C THR A 330 -4.96 -9.27 35.53
N HIS A 331 -5.84 -8.48 34.92
CA HIS A 331 -7.14 -8.11 35.48
C HIS A 331 -8.12 -7.99 34.31
N GLN A 332 -9.22 -8.75 34.31
CA GLN A 332 -10.22 -8.76 33.21
C GLN A 332 -9.56 -8.76 31.80
N PRO A 333 -8.65 -9.72 31.50
CA PRO A 333 -7.81 -9.66 30.31
C PRO A 333 -8.59 -9.69 28.99
N ASP A 334 -9.79 -10.29 29.01
CA ASP A 334 -10.66 -10.48 27.84
C ASP A 334 -11.52 -9.24 27.51
N GLU A 335 -11.50 -8.20 28.37
CA GLU A 335 -12.27 -6.97 28.18
C GLU A 335 -11.58 -6.01 27.20
N LEU A 336 -11.37 -6.49 25.97
CA LEU A 336 -10.66 -5.83 24.87
C LEU A 336 -11.50 -4.76 24.13
N GLY A 337 -12.76 -4.56 24.54
CA GLY A 337 -13.65 -3.56 23.97
C GLY A 337 -13.11 -2.12 24.16
N MET A 338 -13.42 -1.24 23.21
CA MET A 338 -12.97 0.16 23.22
C MET A 338 -14.09 1.18 23.50
N GLN A 339 -15.34 0.72 23.60
CA GLN A 339 -16.52 1.56 23.82
C GLN A 339 -17.11 1.41 25.24
N ASP A 340 -16.64 0.44 26.02
CA ASP A 340 -17.08 0.19 27.39
C ASP A 340 -16.23 0.93 28.45
N GLU A 341 -16.71 0.94 29.70
CA GLU A 341 -16.01 1.51 30.87
C GLU A 341 -15.41 0.45 31.81
N LYS A 342 -15.23 -0.79 31.32
CA LYS A 342 -14.65 -1.88 32.12
C LYS A 342 -13.13 -1.71 32.18
N GLU A 343 -12.55 -2.07 33.30
CA GLU A 343 -11.10 -1.96 33.50
C GLU A 343 -10.40 -3.24 33.06
N ALA A 344 -9.17 -3.13 32.57
CA ALA A 344 -8.39 -4.27 32.11
C ALA A 344 -6.89 -4.07 32.31
N LYS A 345 -6.17 -5.16 32.54
CA LYS A 345 -4.71 -5.27 32.48
C LYS A 345 -4.35 -6.57 31.78
N LEU A 346 -3.73 -6.44 30.61
CA LEU A 346 -3.42 -7.53 29.69
C LEU A 346 -1.99 -8.05 29.96
N LEU A 347 -1.66 -9.24 29.43
CA LEU A 347 -0.30 -9.79 29.49
C LEU A 347 0.73 -8.86 28.84
N SER A 348 0.34 -8.13 27.80
CA SER A 348 1.16 -7.13 27.10
C SER A 348 1.73 -6.04 28.01
N TYR A 349 1.08 -5.71 29.14
CA TYR A 349 1.67 -4.82 30.14
C TYR A 349 3.03 -5.33 30.67
N ALA A 350 3.21 -6.65 30.73
CA ALA A 350 4.42 -7.30 31.22
C ALA A 350 5.33 -7.85 30.11
N THR A 351 4.80 -8.16 28.92
CA THR A 351 5.52 -8.89 27.87
C THR A 351 5.86 -8.10 26.61
N VAL A 352 5.22 -6.94 26.35
CA VAL A 352 5.47 -6.15 25.13
C VAL A 352 6.43 -4.99 25.43
N GLY A 353 7.60 -5.03 24.80
CA GLY A 353 8.53 -3.91 24.76
C GLY A 353 8.12 -2.83 23.77
N PHE A 354 8.63 -1.62 23.94
CA PHE A 354 8.19 -0.43 23.20
C PHE A 354 9.23 0.71 23.22
N ASP A 355 9.06 1.64 22.29
CA ASP A 355 9.70 2.96 22.29
C ASP A 355 8.73 4.09 22.66
N GLU A 356 7.42 3.88 22.48
CA GLU A 356 6.39 4.90 22.71
C GLU A 356 5.20 4.40 23.54
N VAL A 357 4.57 5.30 24.30
CA VAL A 357 3.30 5.05 25.02
C VAL A 357 2.26 6.07 24.60
N LEU A 358 1.10 5.61 24.11
CA LEU A 358 -0.05 6.42 23.75
C LEU A 358 -1.15 6.25 24.80
N LEU A 359 -1.56 7.36 25.44
CA LEU A 359 -2.67 7.39 26.37
C LEU A 359 -3.89 8.07 25.73
N LEU A 360 -5.01 7.35 25.68
CA LEU A 360 -6.33 7.85 25.28
C LEU A 360 -7.13 8.19 26.54
N PHE A 361 -7.45 9.46 26.75
CA PHE A 361 -8.30 9.94 27.84
C PHE A 361 -9.70 10.25 27.32
N ARG A 362 -10.73 9.74 28.00
CA ARG A 362 -12.13 10.09 27.74
C ARG A 362 -12.88 10.31 29.05
N SER A 363 -13.88 11.18 29.04
CA SER A 363 -14.73 11.44 30.21
C SER A 363 -15.67 10.25 30.48
N PRO A 364 -15.72 9.70 31.70
CA PRO A 364 -16.66 8.63 32.06
C PRO A 364 -18.11 9.07 31.85
N ASN A 365 -18.95 8.16 31.34
CA ASN A 365 -20.37 8.40 31.05
C ASN A 365 -20.68 9.55 30.06
N SER A 366 -19.68 10.07 29.33
CA SER A 366 -19.92 11.15 28.37
C SER A 366 -20.39 10.63 27.01
N THR A 367 -21.65 10.92 26.67
CA THR A 367 -22.21 10.71 25.32
C THR A 367 -21.57 11.59 24.24
N SER A 368 -20.71 12.54 24.60
CA SER A 368 -20.08 13.48 23.66
C SER A 368 -18.82 12.94 22.95
N GLY A 369 -18.47 11.66 23.15
CA GLY A 369 -17.47 10.89 22.39
C GLY A 369 -16.02 11.40 22.36
N THR A 370 -15.74 12.54 22.98
CA THR A 370 -14.48 13.27 22.81
C THR A 370 -13.35 12.55 23.54
N THR A 371 -12.43 11.98 22.75
CA THR A 371 -11.24 11.28 23.23
C THR A 371 -10.01 12.13 22.94
N HIS A 372 -9.30 12.55 23.98
CA HIS A 372 -8.04 13.27 23.85
C HIS A 372 -6.85 12.29 23.93
N LYS A 373 -5.74 12.65 23.28
CA LYS A 373 -4.58 11.76 23.11
C LYS A 373 -3.29 12.45 23.52
N ILE A 374 -2.39 11.70 24.17
CA ILE A 374 -1.03 12.13 24.43
C ILE A 374 -0.06 10.95 24.25
N VAL A 375 1.01 11.17 23.51
CA VAL A 375 2.11 10.20 23.31
C VAL A 375 3.31 10.64 24.14
N VAL A 376 3.92 9.72 24.88
CA VAL A 376 5.17 9.93 25.61
C VAL A 376 6.24 8.94 25.14
N GLN A 377 7.50 9.36 25.17
CA GLN A 377 8.63 8.62 24.61
C GLN A 377 9.41 7.90 25.73
N LYS A 378 9.71 6.62 25.52
CA LYS A 378 10.64 5.85 26.36
C LYS A 378 11.29 4.72 25.56
N LYS A 379 12.39 5.02 24.90
CA LYS A 379 13.09 4.10 24.01
C LYS A 379 13.67 2.89 24.72
N GLY A 380 13.58 1.73 24.09
CA GLY A 380 14.12 0.46 24.58
C GLY A 380 13.48 -0.05 25.88
N ALA A 381 12.24 0.34 26.18
CA ALA A 381 11.53 -0.17 27.35
C ALA A 381 11.13 -1.64 27.14
N THR A 382 11.49 -2.54 28.05
CA THR A 382 11.22 -3.98 27.91
C THR A 382 9.77 -4.36 28.17
N SER A 383 9.08 -3.65 29.08
CA SER A 383 7.62 -3.63 29.23
C SER A 383 7.20 -2.53 30.22
N LEU A 384 5.90 -2.23 30.32
CA LEU A 384 5.40 -1.27 31.30
C LEU A 384 5.63 -1.78 32.73
N HIS A 385 5.49 -3.09 32.95
CA HIS A 385 5.87 -3.74 34.21
C HIS A 385 7.34 -3.50 34.55
N GLY A 386 8.27 -3.79 33.64
CA GLY A 386 9.70 -3.58 33.85
C GLY A 386 10.05 -2.11 34.15
N LEU A 387 9.29 -1.17 33.58
CA LEU A 387 9.50 0.27 33.75
C LEU A 387 8.89 0.85 35.04
N ILE A 388 7.76 0.29 35.52
CA ILE A 388 6.95 0.85 36.62
C ILE A 388 7.15 0.11 37.95
N SER A 389 7.44 -1.18 37.92
CA SER A 389 7.28 -2.10 39.08
C SER A 389 8.14 -1.80 40.30
N ASP A 390 9.35 -1.26 40.10
CA ASP A 390 10.27 -0.84 41.17
C ASP A 390 9.81 0.41 41.95
N GLY A 391 8.78 1.12 41.47
CA GLY A 391 8.29 2.37 42.06
C GLY A 391 9.21 3.59 41.89
N THR A 392 10.35 3.45 41.21
CA THR A 392 11.31 4.54 41.02
C THR A 392 10.85 5.48 39.91
N HIS A 393 11.02 6.79 40.12
CA HIS A 393 10.69 7.79 39.11
C HIS A 393 11.62 7.70 37.89
N LYS A 394 11.04 7.66 36.69
CA LYS A 394 11.78 7.63 35.42
C LYS A 394 11.21 8.68 34.47
N ASN A 395 12.05 9.62 34.03
CA ASN A 395 11.69 10.63 33.04
C ASN A 395 11.25 9.99 31.71
N PHE A 396 10.32 10.65 31.03
CA PHE A 396 10.16 10.49 29.58
C PHE A 396 11.43 10.99 28.87
N ASP A 397 11.73 10.46 27.67
CA ASP A 397 12.90 10.91 26.90
C ASP A 397 12.70 12.33 26.33
N LYS A 398 11.43 12.75 26.22
CA LYS A 398 11.03 14.11 25.92
C LYS A 398 9.75 14.44 26.68
N ASN A 399 9.84 15.39 27.62
CA ASN A 399 8.68 15.92 28.35
C ASN A 399 7.70 16.61 27.38
N ARG A 400 6.40 16.48 27.67
CA ARG A 400 5.32 17.06 26.87
C ARG A 400 4.95 18.48 27.30
N GLY A 401 5.30 18.86 28.53
CA GLY A 401 4.95 20.13 29.13
C GLY A 401 3.51 20.17 29.65
N ARG A 402 3.25 21.14 30.53
CA ARG A 402 1.96 21.31 31.21
C ARG A 402 0.76 21.45 30.27
N GLY A 403 0.93 22.15 29.14
CA GLY A 403 -0.14 22.45 28.18
C GLY A 403 -0.84 21.18 27.67
N PRO A 404 -0.11 20.27 26.99
CA PRO A 404 -0.66 18.99 26.54
C PRO A 404 -1.30 18.14 27.65
N TRP A 405 -0.71 18.08 28.85
CA TRP A 405 -1.35 17.36 29.97
C TRP A 405 -2.67 18.01 30.41
N LYS A 406 -2.76 19.34 30.51
CA LYS A 406 -4.04 20.03 30.78
C LYS A 406 -5.07 19.81 29.67
N GLN A 407 -4.64 19.74 28.42
CA GLN A 407 -5.49 19.49 27.26
C GLN A 407 -5.98 18.05 27.17
N VAL A 408 -5.21 17.05 27.64
CA VAL A 408 -5.64 15.63 27.56
C VAL A 408 -6.81 15.29 28.49
N VAL A 409 -7.08 16.12 29.49
CA VAL A 409 -8.30 16.07 30.33
C VAL A 409 -9.31 17.17 29.95
N GLY A 410 -9.23 17.69 28.72
CA GLY A 410 -10.08 18.75 28.16
C GLY A 410 -9.76 20.14 28.70
N GLN A 411 -10.01 20.36 30.00
CA GLN A 411 -9.73 21.62 30.70
C GLN A 411 -9.12 21.39 32.09
N GLY A 412 -7.98 20.69 32.13
CA GLY A 412 -7.25 20.41 33.36
C GLY A 412 -6.69 21.66 34.05
N SER A 413 -6.21 21.47 35.27
CA SER A 413 -5.58 22.47 36.13
C SER A 413 -4.44 21.81 36.91
N ILE A 414 -3.34 22.52 37.14
CA ILE A 414 -2.19 22.01 37.91
C ILE A 414 -1.35 23.18 38.43
N GLN A 415 -0.62 22.99 39.53
CA GLN A 415 0.18 24.07 40.14
C GLN A 415 1.44 24.42 39.33
N THR A 416 1.97 25.63 39.55
CA THR A 416 2.70 26.35 38.50
C THR A 416 4.21 26.37 38.59
N LYS A 417 4.82 26.16 39.75
CA LYS A 417 6.25 26.43 39.97
C LYS A 417 7.16 25.22 39.72
N CYS A 418 6.58 24.02 39.76
CA CYS A 418 7.24 22.75 39.42
C CYS A 418 6.50 22.03 38.28
N ASN A 419 7.22 21.15 37.55
CA ASN A 419 6.64 20.15 36.64
C ASN A 419 7.53 18.89 36.67
N ARG A 420 7.07 17.78 37.23
CA ARG A 420 7.75 16.47 37.14
C ARG A 420 6.91 15.53 36.29
N GLU A 421 7.41 15.21 35.11
CA GLU A 421 6.79 14.32 34.13
C GLU A 421 7.51 12.98 34.08
N GLY A 422 6.78 11.87 33.96
CA GLY A 422 7.39 10.57 33.72
C GLY A 422 6.53 9.39 34.14
N PHE A 423 7.21 8.25 34.25
CA PHE A 423 6.72 7.05 34.92
C PHE A 423 7.03 7.17 36.41
N ASN A 424 6.11 6.71 37.26
CA ASN A 424 6.18 6.92 38.72
C ASN A 424 6.51 8.39 39.06
N ALA A 425 5.78 9.34 38.49
CA ALA A 425 5.95 10.76 38.79
C ALA A 425 5.34 11.06 40.17
N HIS A 426 6.21 11.20 41.19
CA HIS A 426 5.85 11.53 42.58
C HIS A 426 6.95 12.38 43.22
N GLY A 427 6.77 12.74 44.51
CA GLY A 427 7.64 13.62 45.28
C GLY A 427 8.96 13.00 45.75
N ARG A 428 9.38 13.36 46.97
CA ARG A 428 10.55 12.77 47.65
C ARG A 428 10.25 11.40 48.28
N SER A 429 8.99 11.12 48.58
CA SER A 429 8.50 9.89 49.21
C SER A 429 7.40 9.25 48.36
N THR A 430 7.27 7.93 48.45
CA THR A 430 6.15 7.17 47.87
C THR A 430 4.82 7.88 48.18
N PRO A 431 4.01 8.20 47.14
CA PRO A 431 2.90 9.12 47.29
C PRO A 431 1.76 8.49 48.09
N SER A 432 1.17 9.28 48.99
CA SER A 432 0.13 8.82 49.93
C SER A 432 -0.72 9.98 50.43
N TYR A 433 -0.07 11.07 50.87
CA TYR A 433 -0.68 12.38 51.12
C TYR A 433 -0.44 13.31 49.92
N HIS A 434 0.83 13.63 49.63
CA HIS A 434 1.22 14.31 48.39
C HIS A 434 0.94 13.45 47.16
N HIS A 435 0.78 14.13 46.04
CA HIS A 435 0.31 13.60 44.78
C HIS A 435 1.40 12.80 44.06
N GLY A 436 0.97 11.70 43.47
CA GLY A 436 1.78 10.91 42.56
C GLY A 436 0.93 10.22 41.50
N VAL A 437 1.56 9.87 40.39
CA VAL A 437 0.90 9.28 39.22
C VAL A 437 1.84 8.29 38.52
N ARG A 438 1.32 7.14 38.06
CA ARG A 438 2.16 6.06 37.49
C ARG A 438 2.62 6.36 36.07
N ILE A 439 1.82 7.06 35.27
CA ILE A 439 2.24 7.70 34.01
C ILE A 439 1.56 9.06 33.94
N GLY A 440 2.32 10.17 33.95
CA GLY A 440 1.73 11.50 33.94
C GLY A 440 2.67 12.63 34.34
N ILE A 441 2.05 13.70 34.86
CA ILE A 441 2.70 14.89 35.43
C ILE A 441 2.22 15.13 36.86
N VAL A 442 3.13 15.57 37.72
CA VAL A 442 2.82 16.21 39.01
C VAL A 442 3.35 17.64 39.06
N GLY A 443 2.63 18.50 39.77
CA GLY A 443 2.92 19.93 39.89
C GLY A 443 2.72 20.43 41.32
N ASP A 444 3.48 21.47 41.65
CA ASP A 444 3.71 21.94 43.02
C ASP A 444 3.80 23.48 43.03
N ASP A 445 3.55 24.04 44.20
CA ASP A 445 3.69 25.44 44.60
C ASP A 445 5.10 25.73 45.19
N ALA A 446 5.92 24.70 45.38
CA ALA A 446 7.38 24.80 45.51
C ALA A 446 8.08 24.80 44.13
N LYS A 447 9.38 25.18 44.10
CA LYS A 447 10.22 25.06 42.88
C LYS A 447 10.66 23.61 42.63
N ASN A 448 10.91 22.88 43.70
CA ASN A 448 11.25 21.47 43.73
C ASN A 448 9.96 20.65 43.86
N CYS A 449 9.74 19.69 42.95
CA CYS A 449 8.61 18.76 43.00
C CYS A 449 8.78 17.69 44.09
N ASP A 450 9.08 18.08 45.33
CA ASP A 450 9.33 17.13 46.43
C ASP A 450 8.07 16.83 47.24
N TYR A 451 7.07 17.74 47.19
CA TYR A 451 5.81 17.65 47.93
C TYR A 451 4.60 17.96 47.03
N PRO A 452 4.42 17.30 45.85
CA PRO A 452 3.49 17.78 44.83
C PRO A 452 2.04 17.77 45.31
N ASP A 453 1.32 18.86 45.07
CA ASP A 453 -0.05 19.06 45.55
C ASP A 453 -1.10 19.04 44.41
N SER A 454 -0.68 18.65 43.21
CA SER A 454 -1.57 18.43 42.05
C SER A 454 -1.00 17.43 41.04
N ARG A 455 -1.88 16.74 40.29
CA ARG A 455 -1.52 15.70 39.30
C ARG A 455 -2.43 15.65 38.07
N ILE A 456 -1.88 15.20 36.95
CA ILE A 456 -2.63 14.74 35.76
C ILE A 456 -1.99 13.43 35.25
N GLY A 457 -2.78 12.40 34.97
CA GLY A 457 -2.30 11.16 34.35
C GLY A 457 -3.12 9.92 34.71
N VAL A 458 -2.48 8.75 34.71
CA VAL A 458 -3.05 7.45 35.10
C VAL A 458 -2.24 6.80 36.22
N GLY A 459 -2.93 6.11 37.14
CA GLY A 459 -2.36 5.55 38.36
C GLY A 459 -2.12 6.59 39.45
N GLY A 460 -3.09 7.48 39.67
CA GLY A 460 -3.03 8.56 40.65
C GLY A 460 -3.18 8.12 42.11
N ILE A 461 -2.63 8.92 43.03
CA ILE A 461 -2.98 8.98 44.46
C ILE A 461 -2.62 10.37 45.02
N GLY A 462 -3.18 10.73 46.18
CA GLY A 462 -2.89 11.95 46.93
C GLY A 462 -4.16 12.74 47.29
N ASP A 463 -4.15 13.38 48.45
CA ASP A 463 -5.20 14.27 48.97
C ASP A 463 -4.67 15.61 49.54
N ALA A 464 -3.37 15.88 49.40
CA ALA A 464 -2.83 17.20 49.68
C ALA A 464 -3.57 18.28 48.88
N CYS A 465 -3.71 19.46 49.49
CA CYS A 465 -4.60 20.54 49.03
C CYS A 465 -6.08 20.13 48.79
N GLY A 466 -6.54 19.00 49.34
CA GLY A 466 -7.94 18.57 49.34
C GLY A 466 -8.37 17.70 48.16
N GLY A 467 -7.42 17.23 47.33
CA GLY A 467 -7.70 16.32 46.22
C GLY A 467 -8.24 14.95 46.67
N LYS A 468 -8.71 14.12 45.72
CA LYS A 468 -9.27 12.79 46.07
C LYS A 468 -8.26 11.65 45.88
N LYS A 469 -7.97 10.86 46.93
CA LYS A 469 -7.16 9.63 46.79
C LYS A 469 -7.81 8.59 45.87
N SER A 470 -9.14 8.61 45.74
CA SER A 470 -9.91 7.71 44.87
C SER A 470 -9.76 8.02 43.39
N LEU A 471 -9.33 9.24 43.00
CA LEU A 471 -9.12 9.60 41.60
C LEU A 471 -7.84 8.93 41.07
N SER A 472 -8.00 7.75 40.50
CA SER A 472 -6.90 6.91 39.98
C SER A 472 -6.49 7.28 38.56
N ALA A 473 -7.31 8.03 37.81
CA ALA A 473 -6.95 8.54 36.48
C ALA A 473 -7.74 9.81 36.12
N GLY A 474 -7.09 10.72 35.39
CA GLY A 474 -7.57 12.06 35.07
C GLY A 474 -6.75 13.15 35.75
N ASN A 475 -7.40 14.14 36.37
CA ASN A 475 -6.76 15.30 37.00
C ASN A 475 -7.32 15.61 38.40
N SER A 476 -6.42 15.73 39.38
CA SER A 476 -6.71 16.20 40.74
C SER A 476 -5.85 17.43 41.03
N ALA A 477 -6.50 18.59 41.20
CA ALA A 477 -5.89 19.88 41.51
C ALA A 477 -6.95 20.80 42.16
N GLU A 478 -6.98 20.84 43.50
CA GLU A 478 -8.05 21.48 44.27
C GLU A 478 -7.63 22.85 44.84
N ARG A 479 -7.15 22.90 46.08
CA ARG A 479 -6.72 24.15 46.74
C ARG A 479 -5.27 24.49 46.33
N CYS A 480 -4.70 25.53 46.94
CA CYS A 480 -3.30 25.92 46.76
C CYS A 480 -3.00 26.40 45.32
N ASN A 481 -3.86 27.26 44.79
CA ASN A 481 -3.63 28.09 43.60
C ASN A 481 -3.23 27.35 42.30
N PRO A 482 -3.94 26.27 41.88
CA PRO A 482 -3.69 25.61 40.60
C PRO A 482 -4.18 26.46 39.41
N ASP A 483 -3.53 26.31 38.27
CA ASP A 483 -3.48 27.32 37.19
C ASP A 483 -4.73 27.46 36.30
N ASN A 484 -5.79 26.70 36.57
CA ASN A 484 -7.09 26.78 35.91
C ASN A 484 -8.23 26.51 36.92
N GLY A 485 -8.03 26.95 38.17
CA GLY A 485 -8.97 26.74 39.28
C GLY A 485 -9.08 25.28 39.72
N LYS A 486 -10.09 24.98 40.53
CA LYS A 486 -10.34 23.63 41.08
C LYS A 486 -10.75 22.65 39.99
N LYS A 487 -10.11 21.48 39.94
CA LYS A 487 -10.43 20.37 39.03
C LYS A 487 -10.26 19.02 39.72
N GLU A 488 -11.34 18.25 39.77
CA GLU A 488 -11.37 16.82 40.06
C GLU A 488 -12.02 16.13 38.85
N ILE A 489 -11.24 15.97 37.79
CA ILE A 489 -11.70 15.38 36.52
C ILE A 489 -11.35 13.90 36.56
N TYR A 490 -12.37 13.07 36.71
CA TYR A 490 -12.26 11.63 36.51
C TYR A 490 -12.13 11.33 35.02
N SER A 491 -11.20 10.46 34.64
CA SER A 491 -11.02 10.01 33.25
C SER A 491 -11.01 8.49 33.17
N PHE A 492 -11.64 7.94 32.14
CA PHE A 492 -11.31 6.59 31.69
C PHE A 492 -10.09 6.71 30.76
N VAL A 493 -9.06 5.90 31.02
CA VAL A 493 -7.77 6.00 30.31
C VAL A 493 -7.36 4.64 29.75
N THR A 494 -7.18 4.58 28.45
CA THR A 494 -6.62 3.41 27.75
C THR A 494 -5.15 3.67 27.45
N VAL A 495 -4.28 2.71 27.77
CA VAL A 495 -2.83 2.80 27.57
C VAL A 495 -2.38 1.81 26.51
N PHE A 496 -1.79 2.35 25.44
CA PHE A 496 -1.18 1.62 24.34
C PHE A 496 0.34 1.80 24.34
N VAL A 497 1.06 0.83 23.78
CA VAL A 497 2.52 0.88 23.57
C VAL A 497 2.90 0.48 22.14
N ARG A 498 4.02 0.98 21.62
CA ARG A 498 4.48 0.73 20.24
C ARG A 498 6.00 0.63 20.12
#